data_AF-A0A419YA38-F1
#
_entry.id   AF-A0A419YA38-F1
#
_cell.length_a   1.000
_cell.length_b   1.000
_cell.length_c   1.000
_cell.angle_alpha   90.00
_cell.angle_beta   90.00
_cell.angle_gamma   90.00
#
_symmetry.space_group_name_H-M   'P 1'
#
loop_
_entity.id
_entity.type
_entity.pdbx_description
1 polymer ?
#
loop_
_entity_poly.entity_id
_entity_poly.type
_entity_poly.pdbx_seq_one_letter_code
_entity_poly.pdbx_strand_id
1 'polypeptide(L)'
;MHGNRPVLLAPPDASRPAGPDNGWCGPRLGPPEQQPGWEAEFDGARLVVRDPCGAAWYDGPLAAARQWTRAVRTHRTLLIVTGDFTSAFDFPTAATAGNLLLLAIPIRLVDSN
;
A
#
# COMPACT_ATOMS: atom_id res chain seq x y z
N MET A 1 -16.76 -14.48 -4.32
CA MET A 1 -16.06 -13.55 -5.24
C MET A 1 -15.01 -12.80 -4.44
N HIS A 2 -13.73 -13.09 -4.67
CA HIS A 2 -12.63 -12.35 -4.04
C HIS A 2 -12.67 -10.92 -4.59
N GLY A 3 -13.13 -9.96 -3.79
CA GLY A 3 -13.06 -8.55 -4.15
C GLY A 3 -11.60 -8.14 -4.30
N ASN A 4 -11.24 -7.53 -5.42
CA ASN A 4 -9.92 -6.96 -5.65
C ASN A 4 -9.71 -5.81 -4.66
N ARG A 5 -9.11 -6.11 -3.50
CA ARG A 5 -8.64 -5.08 -2.57
C ARG A 5 -7.60 -4.21 -3.28
N PRO A 6 -7.58 -2.90 -3.04
CA PRO A 6 -6.50 -2.08 -3.57
C PRO A 6 -5.17 -2.53 -2.94
N VAL A 7 -4.23 -2.92 -3.80
CA VAL A 7 -2.88 -3.35 -3.41
C VAL A 7 -1.87 -2.50 -4.15
N LEU A 8 -0.98 -1.85 -3.40
CA LEU A 8 0.18 -1.14 -3.93
C LEU A 8 1.42 -2.03 -3.76
N LEU A 9 2.07 -2.38 -4.87
CA LEU A 9 3.39 -2.99 -4.86
C LEU A 9 4.44 -1.89 -5.00
N ALA A 10 5.27 -1.71 -3.97
CA ALA A 10 6.27 -0.65 -3.93
C ALA A 10 7.65 -1.28 -3.66
N PRO A 11 8.56 -1.28 -4.65
CA PRO A 11 9.97 -1.62 -4.43
C PRO A 11 10.58 -0.81 -3.28
N PRO A 12 11.58 -1.37 -2.59
CA PRO A 12 12.22 -0.72 -1.47
C PRO A 12 12.94 0.54 -1.98
N ASP A 13 12.80 1.62 -1.23
CA ASP A 13 13.35 2.93 -1.54
C ASP A 13 13.81 3.56 -0.24
N ALA A 14 15.03 4.11 -0.21
CA ALA A 14 15.58 4.72 1.00
C ALA A 14 14.77 5.93 1.47
N SER A 15 14.05 6.60 0.57
CA SER A 15 13.11 7.68 0.90
C SER A 15 11.80 7.18 1.51
N ARG A 16 11.53 5.87 1.47
CA ARG A 16 10.30 5.22 1.92
C ARG A 16 10.61 4.09 2.90
N PRO A 17 11.08 4.40 4.11
CA PRO A 17 11.47 3.37 5.07
C PRO A 17 10.29 2.45 5.42
N ALA A 18 10.54 1.14 5.35
CA ALA A 18 9.58 0.10 5.68
C ALA A 18 10.19 -0.82 6.75
N GLY A 19 9.76 -0.63 7.99
CA GLY A 19 10.29 -1.34 9.16
C GLY A 19 9.23 -1.52 10.25
N PRO A 20 9.48 -2.43 11.21
CA PRO A 20 8.49 -2.77 12.24
C PRO A 20 8.07 -1.56 13.08
N ASP A 21 8.99 -0.63 13.34
CA ASP A 21 8.72 0.59 14.11
C ASP A 21 7.69 1.51 13.43
N ASN A 22 7.49 1.35 12.12
CA ASN A 22 6.52 2.09 11.33
C ASN A 22 5.23 1.29 11.03
N GLY A 23 5.01 0.18 11.75
CA GLY A 23 3.81 -0.65 11.62
C GLY A 23 3.86 -1.71 10.52
N TRP A 24 5.01 -1.89 9.87
CA TRP A 24 5.18 -2.93 8.85
C TRP A 24 5.34 -4.30 9.49
N CYS A 25 4.69 -5.30 8.92
CA CYS A 25 4.79 -6.68 9.40
C CYS A 25 5.15 -7.67 8.28
N GLY A 26 5.80 -8.76 8.65
CA GLY A 26 6.04 -9.86 7.72
C GLY A 26 4.79 -10.71 7.51
N PRO A 27 4.62 -11.39 6.36
CA PRO A 27 3.43 -12.18 6.04
C PRO A 27 3.20 -13.36 6.99
N ARG A 28 4.23 -13.80 7.73
CA ARG A 28 4.15 -14.90 8.69
C ARG A 28 3.43 -14.53 10.00
N LEU A 29 3.22 -13.24 10.24
CA LEU A 29 2.56 -12.74 11.46
C LEU A 29 1.03 -12.72 11.35
N GLY A 30 0.48 -13.15 10.22
CA GLY A 30 -0.95 -13.11 9.93
C GLY A 30 -1.35 -11.91 9.07
N PRO A 31 -2.65 -11.68 8.84
CA PRO A 31 -3.11 -10.53 8.08
C PRO A 31 -2.70 -9.23 8.79
N PRO A 32 -2.16 -8.22 8.07
CA PRO A 32 -1.82 -6.95 8.68
C PRO A 32 -3.06 -6.28 9.25
N GLU A 33 -2.99 -5.87 10.51
CA GLU A 33 -3.97 -4.97 11.10
C GLU A 33 -3.80 -3.55 10.54
N GLN A 34 -4.91 -2.80 10.51
CA GLN A 34 -4.86 -1.41 10.06
C GLN A 34 -4.00 -0.58 11.00
N GLN A 35 -2.94 0.03 10.47
CA GLN A 35 -2.00 0.78 11.27
C GLN A 35 -2.54 2.16 11.62
N PRO A 36 -2.58 2.54 12.91
CA PRO A 36 -3.01 3.87 13.33
C PRO A 36 -2.02 4.94 12.87
N GLY A 37 -2.53 6.13 12.56
CA GLY A 37 -1.74 7.29 12.13
C GLY A 37 -1.36 7.30 10.64
N TRP A 38 -1.35 6.14 9.97
CA TRP A 38 -1.19 6.09 8.53
C TRP A 38 -2.48 6.50 7.81
N GLU A 39 -2.33 7.26 6.73
CA GLU A 39 -3.46 7.73 5.93
C GLU A 39 -3.17 7.56 4.43
N ALA A 40 -4.20 7.18 3.66
CA ALA A 40 -4.14 7.16 2.21
C ALA A 40 -5.31 7.90 1.57
N GLU A 41 -5.00 8.68 0.55
CA GLU A 41 -5.95 9.45 -0.24
C GLU A 41 -5.77 9.13 -1.71
N PHE A 42 -6.87 8.84 -2.39
CA PHE A 42 -6.89 8.64 -3.83
C PHE A 42 -7.89 9.58 -4.47
N ASP A 43 -7.45 10.40 -5.42
CA ASP A 43 -8.28 11.39 -6.10
C ASP A 43 -8.89 10.90 -7.42
N GLY A 44 -8.67 9.62 -7.77
CA GLY A 44 -9.04 9.06 -9.07
C GLY A 44 -7.90 9.00 -10.08
N ALA A 45 -6.77 9.65 -9.83
CA ALA A 45 -5.57 9.61 -10.69
C ALA A 45 -4.27 9.38 -9.90
N ARG A 46 -4.16 9.99 -8.72
CA ARG A 46 -2.98 10.03 -7.86
C ARG A 46 -3.32 9.47 -6.48
N LEU A 47 -2.40 8.67 -5.95
CA LEU A 47 -2.43 8.15 -4.58
C LEU A 47 -1.39 8.88 -3.76
N VAL A 48 -1.81 9.41 -2.62
CA VAL A 48 -0.95 9.94 -1.57
C VAL A 48 -1.08 9.01 -0.37
N VAL A 49 0.06 8.56 0.16
CA VAL A 49 0.16 7.81 1.42
C VAL A 49 1.02 8.62 2.37
N ARG A 50 0.53 8.86 3.58
CA ARG A 50 1.24 9.58 4.64
C ARG A 50 1.56 8.65 5.79
N ASP A 51 2.76 8.82 6.32
CA ASP A 51 3.19 8.17 7.55
C ASP A 51 2.50 8.80 8.79
N PRO A 52 2.66 8.22 9.99
CA PRO A 52 2.08 8.77 11.22
C PRO A 52 2.57 10.17 11.61
N CYS A 53 3.69 10.63 11.04
CA CYS A 53 4.22 11.98 11.22
C CYS A 53 3.63 12.99 10.19
N GLY A 54 2.80 12.52 9.26
CA GLY A 54 2.19 13.32 8.20
C GLY A 54 3.05 13.49 6.94
N ALA A 55 4.26 12.94 6.92
CA ALA A 55 5.16 12.99 5.77
C ALA A 55 4.67 12.05 4.67
N ALA A 56 4.84 12.45 3.41
CA ALA A 56 4.44 11.62 2.28
C ALA A 56 5.39 10.42 2.17
N TRP A 57 4.88 9.22 2.43
CA TRP A 57 5.57 7.97 2.18
C TRP A 57 5.45 7.54 0.72
N TYR A 58 4.29 7.74 0.09
CA TYR A 58 4.13 7.55 -1.35
C TYR A 58 3.33 8.70 -1.92
N ASP A 59 3.74 9.18 -3.09
CA ASP A 59 2.99 10.20 -3.81
C ASP A 59 3.18 10.01 -5.33
N GLY A 60 2.16 9.46 -5.99
CA GLY A 60 2.31 9.08 -7.39
C GLY A 60 1.02 8.65 -8.08
N PRO A 61 1.04 8.62 -9.42
CA PRO A 61 -0.11 8.18 -10.20
C PRO A 61 -0.39 6.69 -9.97
N LEU A 62 -1.65 6.29 -10.11
CA LEU A 62 -2.04 4.88 -10.20
C LEU A 62 -2.67 4.58 -11.55
N ALA A 63 -2.22 3.49 -12.18
CA ALA A 63 -2.87 2.96 -13.37
C ALA A 63 -4.27 2.42 -13.02
N ALA A 64 -5.12 2.23 -14.04
CA ALA A 64 -6.44 1.61 -13.87
C ALA A 64 -7.34 2.36 -12.86
N ALA A 65 -7.39 3.69 -12.98
CA ALA A 65 -8.16 4.62 -12.15
C ALA A 65 -9.57 4.12 -11.78
N ARG A 66 -10.36 3.68 -12.77
CA ARG A 66 -11.75 3.22 -12.55
C ARG A 66 -11.82 1.98 -11.65
N GLN A 67 -10.92 1.03 -11.86
CA GLN A 67 -10.83 -0.19 -11.04
C GLN A 67 -10.45 0.18 -9.60
N TRP A 68 -9.48 1.09 -9.44
CA TRP A 68 -9.07 1.61 -8.14
C TRP A 68 -10.19 2.37 -7.43
N THR A 69 -10.89 3.28 -8.09
CA THR A 69 -12.04 4.00 -7.50
C THR A 69 -13.09 3.02 -7.00
N ARG A 70 -13.41 1.98 -7.77
CA ARG A 70 -14.36 0.94 -7.35
C ARG A 70 -13.83 0.16 -6.15
N ALA A 71 -12.58 -0.29 -6.19
CA ALA A 71 -11.95 -1.05 -5.11
C ALA A 71 -11.88 -0.24 -3.80
N VAL A 72 -11.48 1.03 -3.87
CA VAL A 72 -11.43 1.95 -2.72
C VAL A 72 -12.83 2.14 -2.14
N ARG A 73 -13.86 2.37 -2.96
CA ARG A 73 -15.25 2.51 -2.50
C ARG A 73 -15.74 1.26 -1.76
N THR A 74 -15.38 0.07 -2.24
CA THR A 74 -15.81 -1.21 -1.67
C THR A 74 -15.02 -1.59 -0.42
N HIS A 75 -13.71 -1.38 -0.41
CA HIS A 75 -12.83 -1.98 0.60
C HIS A 75 -12.35 -1.01 1.66
N ARG A 76 -12.18 0.29 1.35
CA ARG A 76 -11.73 1.34 2.28
C ARG A 76 -10.41 1.04 3.04
N THR A 77 -9.70 0.00 2.64
CA THR A 77 -8.39 -0.40 3.16
C THR A 77 -7.45 -0.62 1.98
N LEU A 78 -6.28 0.02 2.02
CA LEU A 78 -5.16 -0.20 1.12
C LEU A 78 -4.17 -1.15 1.77
N LEU A 79 -3.73 -2.16 1.02
CA LEU A 79 -2.59 -2.99 1.39
C LEU A 79 -1.37 -2.52 0.60
N ILE A 80 -0.30 -2.17 1.29
CA ILE A 80 1.00 -1.88 0.67
C ILE A 80 1.90 -3.08 0.90
N VAL A 81 2.58 -3.50 -0.15
CA VAL A 81 3.55 -4.58 -0.12
C VAL A 81 4.88 -4.07 -0.65
N THR A 82 5.92 -4.27 0.15
CA THR A 82 7.31 -4.01 -0.21
C THR A 82 8.16 -5.20 0.20
N GLY A 83 9.46 -5.17 -0.08
CA GLY A 83 10.38 -6.28 0.15
C GLY A 83 11.54 -6.22 -0.83
N ASP A 84 12.37 -7.25 -0.85
CA ASP A 84 13.55 -7.30 -1.72
C ASP A 84 13.18 -7.65 -3.17
N PHE A 85 12.56 -6.69 -3.88
CA PHE A 85 12.23 -6.77 -5.30
C PHE A 85 12.36 -5.41 -5.97
N THR A 86 12.79 -5.39 -7.23
CA THR A 86 13.01 -4.15 -8.00
C THR A 86 11.81 -3.74 -8.86
N SER A 87 10.93 -4.68 -9.18
CA SER A 87 9.73 -4.43 -9.98
C SER A 87 8.56 -5.33 -9.56
N ALA A 88 7.35 -4.97 -10.01
CA ALA A 88 6.16 -5.80 -9.79
C ALA A 88 6.26 -7.19 -10.44
N PHE A 89 7.13 -7.38 -11.43
CA PHE A 89 7.34 -8.69 -12.07
C PHE A 89 8.19 -9.63 -11.22
N ASP A 90 9.04 -9.07 -10.35
CA ASP A 90 9.91 -9.83 -9.44
C ASP A 90 9.18 -10.22 -8.15
N PHE A 91 7.99 -9.65 -7.92
CA PHE A 91 7.16 -9.87 -6.74
C PHE A 91 6.91 -11.35 -6.43
N PRO A 92 6.53 -12.24 -7.38
CA PRO A 92 6.28 -13.65 -7.07
C PRO A 92 7.50 -14.38 -6.49
N THR A 93 8.70 -14.04 -6.99
CA THR A 93 9.96 -14.61 -6.50
C THR A 93 10.26 -14.08 -5.08
N ALA A 94 10.09 -12.78 -4.84
CA ALA A 94 10.27 -12.19 -3.51
C ALA A 94 9.26 -12.72 -2.48
N ALA A 95 8.01 -12.96 -2.91
CA ALA A 95 6.97 -13.58 -2.09
C ALA A 95 7.37 -14.98 -1.64
N THR A 96 7.94 -15.77 -2.56
CA THR A 96 8.42 -17.13 -2.28
C THR A 96 9.62 -17.12 -1.32
N ALA A 97 10.50 -16.13 -1.43
CA ALA A 97 11.64 -15.96 -0.52
C ALA A 97 11.22 -15.59 0.92
N GLY A 98 9.97 -15.14 1.13
CA GLY A 98 9.45 -14.79 2.45
C GLY A 98 9.92 -13.43 2.98
N ASN A 99 10.47 -12.58 2.13
CA ASN A 99 11.07 -11.30 2.48
C ASN A 99 10.14 -10.10 2.21
N LEU A 100 8.82 -10.33 2.25
CA LEU A 100 7.84 -9.26 2.07
C LEU A 100 7.54 -8.56 3.39
N LEU A 101 7.28 -7.27 3.28
CA LEU A 101 6.74 -6.43 4.34
C LEU A 101 5.39 -5.90 3.89
N LEU A 102 4.42 -5.95 4.79
CA LEU A 102 3.03 -5.61 4.56
C LEU A 102 2.62 -4.45 5.47
N LEU A 103 1.78 -3.57 4.94
CA LEU A 103 1.16 -2.49 5.69
C LEU A 103 -0.30 -2.34 5.26
N ALA A 104 -1.25 -2.49 6.18
CA ALA A 104 -2.66 -2.20 5.93
C ALA A 104 -3.00 -0.82 6.49
N ILE A 105 -3.61 0.04 5.67
CA ILE A 105 -3.93 1.42 6.06
C ILE A 105 -5.33 1.81 5.57
N PRO A 106 -6.03 2.71 6.27
CA PRO A 106 -7.28 3.27 5.77
C PRO A 106 -7.04 4.06 4.48
N ILE A 107 -7.92 3.92 3.50
CA ILE A 107 -7.89 4.70 2.26
C ILE A 107 -9.23 5.38 1.99
N ARG A 108 -9.19 6.68 1.67
CA ARG A 108 -10.35 7.46 1.25
C ARG A 108 -10.25 7.90 -0.20
N LEU A 109 -11.41 7.95 -0.84
CA LEU A 109 -11.57 8.62 -2.12
C LEU A 109 -11.79 10.10 -1.83
N VAL A 110 -11.01 10.98 -2.45
CA VAL A 110 -11.16 12.43 -2.38
C VAL A 110 -11.54 12.96 -3.76
N ASP A 111 -12.16 14.14 -3.81
CA ASP A 111 -12.43 14.80 -5.08
C ASP A 111 -11.14 15.36 -5.66
N SER A 112 -10.96 15.23 -6.99
CA SER A 112 -9.86 15.89 -7.69
C SER A 112 -10.10 17.41 -7.63
N ASN A 113 -9.20 18.14 -6.97
CA ASN A 113 -9.24 19.60 -6.91
C ASN A 113 -8.68 20.21 -8.19
#